data_AF-A0A4P6X2D3-F1
#
_entry.id   AF-A0A4P6X2D3-F1
#
_cell.length_a   1.000
_cell.length_b   1.000
_cell.length_c   1.000
_cell.angle_alpha   90.00
_cell.angle_beta   90.00
_cell.angle_gamma   90.00
#
_symmetry.space_group_name_H-M   'P 1'
#
loop_
_entity.id
_entity.type
_entity.pdbx_description
1 polymer ?
#
loop_
_entity_poly.entity_id
_entity_poly.type
_entity_poly.pdbx_seq_one_letter_code
_entity_poly.pdbx_strand_id
1 'polypeptide(L)'
;MKILLLYQRRWFLIYLPLLLLLCAAVVTILWVWKPLPPQRVVIGTGPGQSSYLELARNYAARLENLGIQADIVAHDRPQEALDRMAAGGGRIDVTFAQGLYAPKGAAVQALAVVGHEIVWVFAREGIDHLDQLRGGRVAASVEGSSNRIAADLLLRHAGLAKDEVAFTDDVGDSAIDAITTGRVDAVVHVATGDSQTAATLARLDGVRLLGVERAGQLASREPRLRALVMPQGSIELRANLPAADLPTMVTQTHLMVREDLHPALQRALVDVAGELHVMSGFLEGQGIYPTAIGSNYPVSPVARKALRGGRPWMETILPYGMAQWAELVLYALLPVGLAGTMLLLRAPRYIDWRVDAAILHFYGELKFLEEDLSRHPDPARLRAAARRLVVLEQQVDKMELPDRYADRWYTLREHLHQARTRVLTSPQTAPQTVPQT
;
A
#
# COMPACT_ATOMS: atom_id res chain seq x y z
N MET A 1 14.47 -39.29 -26.13
CA MET A 1 13.73 -39.51 -27.40
C MET A 1 12.23 -39.18 -27.38
N LYS A 2 11.55 -38.95 -26.24
CA LYS A 2 10.09 -38.63 -26.22
C LYS A 2 9.70 -37.21 -26.67
N ILE A 3 10.66 -36.29 -26.84
CA ILE A 3 10.42 -34.88 -27.16
C ILE A 3 10.36 -34.61 -28.68
N LEU A 4 10.87 -35.53 -29.50
CA LEU A 4 10.92 -35.39 -30.96
C LEU A 4 9.62 -35.81 -31.68
N LEU A 5 8.80 -36.68 -31.06
CA LEU A 5 7.51 -37.20 -31.57
C LEU A 5 6.33 -36.20 -31.51
N LEU A 6 6.58 -34.93 -31.20
CA LEU A 6 5.53 -33.93 -30.90
C LEU A 6 5.47 -32.79 -31.93
N TYR A 7 6.20 -32.92 -33.03
CA TYR A 7 6.78 -31.76 -33.72
C TYR A 7 6.09 -31.36 -35.05
N GLN A 8 5.13 -32.13 -35.58
CA GLN A 8 4.53 -31.83 -36.90
C GLN A 8 3.57 -30.62 -36.95
N ARG A 9 3.06 -30.09 -35.82
CA ARG A 9 2.05 -28.99 -35.89
C ARG A 9 1.94 -28.09 -34.67
N ARG A 10 2.86 -28.23 -33.70
CA ARG A 10 2.63 -27.76 -32.34
C ARG A 10 3.64 -26.70 -31.91
N TRP A 11 3.74 -25.60 -32.68
CA TRP A 11 4.42 -24.37 -32.23
C TRP A 11 3.94 -23.99 -30.83
N PHE A 12 2.65 -24.22 -30.55
CA PHE A 12 2.09 -24.09 -29.22
C PHE A 12 2.88 -24.81 -28.13
N LEU A 13 3.58 -25.93 -28.32
CA LEU A 13 4.30 -26.57 -27.22
C LEU A 13 5.52 -25.80 -26.71
N ILE A 14 6.06 -24.84 -27.48
CA ILE A 14 7.14 -23.94 -27.03
C ILE A 14 6.56 -22.57 -26.70
N TYR A 15 5.67 -22.06 -27.55
CA TYR A 15 5.06 -20.75 -27.35
C TYR A 15 4.04 -20.75 -26.20
N LEU A 16 3.30 -21.83 -25.96
CA LEU A 16 2.32 -21.95 -24.87
C LEU A 16 2.98 -21.96 -23.48
N PRO A 17 4.01 -22.78 -23.15
CA PRO A 17 4.64 -22.69 -21.83
C PRO A 17 5.34 -21.35 -21.63
N LEU A 18 5.92 -20.76 -22.67
CA LEU A 18 6.51 -19.41 -22.59
C LEU A 18 5.44 -18.34 -22.37
N LEU A 19 4.32 -18.42 -23.08
CA LEU A 19 3.17 -17.52 -22.89
C LEU A 19 2.57 -17.70 -21.49
N LEU A 20 2.41 -18.94 -21.03
CA LEU A 20 1.94 -19.24 -19.68
C LEU A 20 2.88 -18.70 -18.62
N LEU A 21 4.20 -18.82 -18.81
CA LEU A 21 5.21 -18.25 -17.92
C LEU A 21 5.15 -16.71 -17.92
N LEU A 22 4.97 -16.09 -19.07
CA LEU A 22 4.80 -14.65 -19.18
C LEU A 22 3.50 -14.17 -18.51
N CYS A 23 2.38 -14.85 -18.76
CA CYS A 23 1.11 -14.61 -18.09
C CYS A 23 1.24 -14.79 -16.58
N ALA A 24 1.91 -15.85 -16.13
CA ALA A 24 2.17 -16.08 -14.71
C ALA A 24 3.03 -14.96 -14.10
N ALA A 25 4.04 -14.47 -14.82
CA ALA A 25 4.86 -13.34 -14.38
C ALA A 25 4.02 -12.06 -14.26
N VAL A 26 3.19 -11.74 -15.26
CA VAL A 26 2.26 -10.59 -15.19
C VAL A 26 1.30 -10.74 -14.02
N VAL A 27 0.65 -11.88 -13.86
CA VAL A 27 -0.28 -12.15 -12.75
C VAL A 27 0.43 -12.01 -11.40
N THR A 28 1.65 -12.54 -11.28
CA THR A 28 2.46 -12.41 -10.06
C THR A 28 2.79 -10.95 -9.76
N ILE A 29 3.19 -10.17 -10.76
CA ILE A 29 3.47 -8.73 -10.57
C ILE A 29 2.21 -7.97 -10.18
N LEU A 30 1.09 -8.20 -10.86
CA LEU A 30 -0.19 -7.58 -10.52
C LEU A 30 -0.65 -7.93 -9.10
N TRP A 31 -0.39 -9.17 -8.65
CA TRP A 31 -0.77 -9.63 -7.33
C TRP A 31 0.15 -9.11 -6.22
N VAL A 32 1.47 -9.11 -6.43
CA VAL A 32 2.46 -8.68 -5.44
C VAL A 32 2.56 -7.16 -5.36
N TRP A 33 2.57 -6.46 -6.50
CA TRP A 33 2.76 -5.01 -6.52
C TRP A 33 1.44 -4.24 -6.35
N LYS A 34 0.28 -4.90 -6.51
CA LYS A 34 -1.07 -4.30 -6.51
C LYS A 34 -1.09 -2.91 -7.16
N PRO A 35 -0.55 -2.75 -8.38
CA PRO A 35 -0.19 -1.45 -8.95
C PRO A 35 -1.39 -0.53 -9.18
N LEU A 36 -2.60 -1.09 -9.31
CA LEU A 36 -3.82 -0.31 -9.39
C LEU A 36 -4.37 -0.06 -7.97
N PRO A 37 -4.49 1.21 -7.54
CA PRO A 37 -5.13 1.51 -6.28
C PRO A 37 -6.59 1.05 -6.31
N PRO A 38 -7.14 0.62 -5.15
CA PRO A 38 -8.57 0.43 -5.04
C PRO A 38 -9.30 1.74 -5.34
N GLN A 39 -10.39 1.66 -6.09
CA GLN A 39 -11.24 2.83 -6.41
C GLN A 39 -12.29 3.12 -5.34
N ARG A 40 -12.15 2.50 -4.17
CA ARG A 40 -13.10 2.61 -3.07
C ARG A 40 -12.36 2.70 -1.75
N VAL A 41 -12.78 3.62 -0.90
CA VAL A 41 -12.30 3.78 0.47
C VAL A 41 -13.47 3.91 1.42
N VAL A 42 -13.31 3.42 2.64
CA VAL A 42 -14.27 3.58 3.72
C VAL A 42 -13.71 4.54 4.76
N ILE A 43 -14.41 5.65 4.96
CA ILE A 43 -14.10 6.69 5.93
C ILE A 43 -14.96 6.47 7.18
N GLY A 44 -14.32 6.11 8.29
CA GLY A 44 -14.98 5.97 9.59
C GLY A 44 -15.04 7.31 10.32
N THR A 45 -16.19 7.66 10.87
CA THR A 45 -16.43 8.93 11.59
C THR A 45 -17.06 8.71 12.95
N GLY A 46 -17.13 9.77 13.74
CA GLY A 46 -17.98 9.83 14.94
C GLY A 46 -19.48 9.95 14.60
N PRO A 47 -20.30 10.30 15.60
CA PRO A 47 -21.77 10.30 15.49
C PRO A 47 -22.30 11.33 14.48
N GLY A 48 -23.57 11.21 14.13
CA GLY A 48 -24.26 11.91 13.03
C GLY A 48 -24.24 13.45 13.04
N GLN A 49 -23.88 14.08 14.17
CA GLN A 49 -23.76 15.54 14.32
C GLN A 49 -22.31 15.98 14.61
N SER A 50 -21.32 15.11 14.40
CA SER A 50 -19.92 15.43 14.66
C SER A 50 -19.28 16.23 13.52
N SER A 51 -18.34 17.12 13.85
CA SER A 51 -17.50 17.84 12.88
C SER A 51 -16.73 16.89 11.94
N TYR A 52 -16.40 15.69 12.41
CA TYR A 52 -15.75 14.66 11.59
C TYR A 52 -16.63 14.09 10.49
N LEU A 53 -17.95 14.07 10.67
CA LEU A 53 -18.86 13.63 9.61
C LEU A 53 -18.88 14.64 8.46
N GLU A 54 -18.95 15.93 8.76
CA GLU A 54 -18.88 16.98 7.76
C GLU A 54 -17.53 16.97 7.05
N LEU A 55 -16.44 16.81 7.80
CA LEU A 55 -15.10 16.68 7.24
C LEU A 55 -15.01 15.47 6.31
N ALA A 56 -15.54 14.31 6.70
CA ALA A 56 -15.56 13.12 5.84
C ALA A 56 -16.35 13.33 4.55
N ARG A 57 -17.48 14.06 4.58
CA ARG A 57 -18.23 14.42 3.38
C ARG A 57 -17.42 15.31 2.44
N ASN A 58 -16.69 16.27 3.00
CA ASN A 58 -15.79 17.13 2.21
C ASN A 58 -14.68 16.30 1.54
N TYR A 59 -14.05 15.37 2.28
CA TYR A 59 -13.07 14.44 1.71
C TYR A 59 -13.68 13.55 0.62
N ALA A 60 -14.85 12.96 0.87
CA ALA A 60 -15.54 12.12 -0.10
C ALA A 60 -15.80 12.85 -1.43
N ALA A 61 -16.31 14.09 -1.37
CA ALA A 61 -16.57 14.89 -2.56
C ALA A 61 -15.30 15.19 -3.40
N ARG A 62 -14.13 15.39 -2.75
CA ARG A 62 -12.87 15.62 -3.48
C ARG A 62 -12.27 14.33 -4.02
N LEU A 63 -12.40 13.22 -3.29
CA LEU A 63 -11.98 11.90 -3.75
C LEU A 63 -12.78 11.43 -4.98
N GLU A 64 -14.08 11.75 -5.04
CA GLU A 64 -14.92 11.44 -6.20
C GLU A 64 -14.43 12.12 -7.48
N ASN A 65 -13.92 13.36 -7.39
CA ASN A 65 -13.31 14.06 -8.53
C ASN A 65 -12.04 13.35 -9.05
N LEU A 66 -11.39 12.54 -8.22
CA LEU A 66 -10.24 11.70 -8.57
C LEU A 66 -10.66 10.30 -9.05
N GLY A 67 -11.97 10.01 -9.14
CA GLY A 67 -12.50 8.70 -9.50
C GLY A 67 -12.43 7.66 -8.37
N ILE A 68 -12.33 8.12 -7.11
CA ILE A 68 -12.29 7.27 -5.92
C ILE A 68 -13.62 7.41 -5.18
N GLN A 69 -14.38 6.32 -5.05
CA GLN A 69 -15.62 6.28 -4.27
C GLN A 69 -15.29 6.24 -2.78
N ALA A 70 -16.00 7.03 -1.97
CA ALA A 70 -15.81 7.05 -0.52
C ALA A 70 -17.12 6.70 0.19
N ASP A 71 -17.14 5.59 0.93
CA ASP A 71 -18.25 5.28 1.82
C ASP A 71 -17.98 5.88 3.20
N ILE A 72 -18.98 6.50 3.79
CA ILE A 72 -18.87 7.06 5.13
C ILE A 72 -19.62 6.16 6.11
N VAL A 73 -18.92 5.70 7.16
CA VAL A 73 -19.50 4.89 8.23
C VAL A 73 -19.41 5.66 9.53
N ALA A 74 -20.56 6.06 10.06
CA ALA A 74 -20.65 6.73 11.35
C ALA A 74 -20.70 5.72 12.50
N HIS A 75 -20.07 6.08 13.61
CA HIS A 75 -20.05 5.32 14.85
C HIS A 75 -20.60 6.16 16.01
N ASP A 76 -21.04 5.52 17.08
CA ASP A 76 -21.65 6.20 18.22
C ASP A 76 -20.64 7.07 18.98
N ARG A 77 -19.36 6.64 19.01
CA ARG A 77 -18.28 7.37 19.68
C ARG A 77 -17.24 7.91 18.68
N PRO A 78 -16.73 9.15 18.87
CA PRO A 78 -15.72 9.73 17.99
C PRO A 78 -14.45 8.89 17.80
N GLN A 79 -14.00 8.19 18.83
CA GLN A 79 -12.79 7.38 18.82
C GLN A 79 -13.01 5.95 18.30
N GLU A 80 -14.25 5.51 18.11
CA GLU A 80 -14.55 4.11 17.78
C GLU A 80 -14.01 3.71 16.40
N ALA A 81 -14.05 4.62 15.43
CA ALA A 81 -13.47 4.38 14.11
C ALA A 81 -11.96 4.09 14.18
N LEU A 82 -11.23 4.85 15.01
CA LEU A 82 -9.82 4.63 15.28
C LEU A 82 -9.59 3.31 16.02
N ASP A 83 -10.40 2.99 17.03
CA ASP A 83 -10.30 1.73 17.79
C ASP A 83 -10.49 0.51 16.87
N ARG A 84 -11.50 0.56 15.99
CA ARG A 84 -11.78 -0.48 15.00
C ARG A 84 -10.64 -0.65 13.99
N MET A 85 -10.15 0.46 13.44
CA MET A 85 -9.01 0.46 12.54
C MET A 85 -7.77 -0.15 13.20
N ALA A 86 -7.46 0.23 14.45
CA ALA A 86 -6.33 -0.29 15.20
C ALA A 86 -6.46 -1.78 15.58
N ALA A 87 -7.69 -2.26 15.78
CA ALA A 87 -7.97 -3.68 16.03
C ALA A 87 -7.92 -4.53 14.74
N GLY A 88 -7.73 -3.92 13.56
CA GLY A 88 -7.88 -4.60 12.27
C GLY A 88 -9.32 -5.06 11.99
N GLY A 89 -10.28 -4.57 12.79
CA GLY A 89 -11.68 -4.95 12.76
C GLY A 89 -12.53 -3.93 12.02
N GLY A 90 -13.36 -4.37 11.08
CA GLY A 90 -14.18 -3.48 10.27
C GLY A 90 -13.37 -2.85 9.14
N ARG A 91 -13.93 -2.85 7.93
CA ARG A 91 -13.31 -2.25 6.74
C ARG A 91 -13.29 -0.72 6.88
N ILE A 92 -12.43 -0.16 7.72
CA ILE A 92 -12.18 1.28 7.81
C ILE A 92 -10.80 1.53 7.20
N ASP A 93 -10.76 2.30 6.12
CA ASP A 93 -9.53 2.65 5.42
C ASP A 93 -8.93 3.96 5.96
N VAL A 94 -9.82 4.92 6.29
CA VAL A 94 -9.49 6.28 6.66
C VAL A 94 -10.34 6.70 7.86
N THR A 95 -9.78 7.48 8.79
CA THR A 95 -10.56 8.12 9.86
C THR A 95 -9.85 9.40 10.35
N PHE A 96 -10.51 10.15 11.22
CA PHE A 96 -9.96 11.31 11.91
C PHE A 96 -9.80 11.00 13.39
N ALA A 97 -8.73 11.49 14.00
CA ALA A 97 -8.44 11.21 15.40
C ALA A 97 -7.78 12.40 16.11
N GLN A 98 -8.13 12.59 17.38
CA GLN A 98 -7.44 13.54 18.24
C GLN A 98 -6.16 12.91 18.81
N GLY A 99 -5.10 13.70 18.92
CA GLY A 99 -3.84 13.33 19.57
C GLY A 99 -4.01 12.84 21.01
N LEU A 100 -5.05 13.30 21.72
CA LEU A 100 -5.40 12.81 23.07
C LEU A 100 -5.58 11.28 23.16
N TYR A 101 -6.00 10.62 22.08
CA TYR A 101 -6.17 9.17 22.05
C TYR A 101 -4.88 8.39 21.72
N ALA A 102 -3.76 9.08 21.48
CA ALA A 102 -2.47 8.44 21.24
C ALA A 102 -1.86 7.87 22.55
N PRO A 103 -1.02 6.83 22.50
CA PRO A 103 -0.71 6.02 21.31
C PRO A 103 -1.78 4.95 21.06
N LYS A 104 -2.07 4.70 19.79
CA LYS A 104 -2.67 3.44 19.32
C LYS A 104 -1.58 2.68 18.59
N GLY A 105 -1.56 1.35 18.69
CA GLY A 105 -0.44 0.49 18.25
C GLY A 105 -0.04 0.62 16.78
N ALA A 106 0.93 -0.20 16.34
CA ALA A 106 1.59 -0.05 15.03
C ALA A 106 0.68 -0.19 13.78
N ALA A 107 -0.53 -0.73 13.92
CA ALA A 107 -1.45 -1.02 12.80
C ALA A 107 -2.07 0.22 12.14
N VAL A 108 -1.90 1.41 12.73
CA VAL A 108 -2.43 2.68 12.19
C VAL A 108 -1.32 3.69 12.00
N GLN A 109 -1.46 4.50 10.95
CA GLN A 109 -0.50 5.55 10.61
C GLN A 109 -1.22 6.86 10.36
N ALA A 110 -0.61 7.97 10.76
CA ALA A 110 -1.06 9.29 10.36
C ALA A 110 -0.55 9.62 8.96
N LEU A 111 -1.41 10.18 8.11
CA LEU A 111 -0.98 10.86 6.89
C LEU A 111 -0.48 12.26 7.21
N ALA A 112 -1.25 13.00 8.01
CA ALA A 112 -0.92 14.35 8.42
C ALA A 112 -1.68 14.75 9.69
N VAL A 113 -1.14 15.75 10.39
CA VAL A 113 -1.92 16.66 11.23
C VAL A 113 -2.67 17.60 10.30
N VAL A 114 -3.98 17.68 10.45
CA VAL A 114 -4.88 18.44 9.57
C VAL A 114 -5.53 19.65 10.27
N GLY A 115 -5.31 19.81 11.57
CA GLY A 115 -5.82 20.93 12.34
C GLY A 115 -5.59 20.72 13.83
N HIS A 116 -6.31 21.48 14.64
CA HIS A 116 -6.38 21.25 16.08
C HIS A 116 -7.76 21.50 16.66
N GLU A 117 -7.95 20.98 17.87
CA GLU A 117 -9.14 21.18 18.67
C GLU A 117 -8.76 21.78 20.01
N ILE A 118 -9.53 22.77 20.45
CA ILE A 118 -9.29 23.54 21.66
C ILE A 118 -9.89 22.79 22.84
N VAL A 119 -9.16 22.76 23.95
CA VAL A 119 -9.66 22.31 25.25
C VAL A 119 -10.34 23.50 25.92
N TRP A 120 -11.64 23.64 25.69
CA TRP A 120 -12.45 24.68 26.30
C TRP A 120 -12.74 24.32 27.75
N VAL A 121 -12.48 25.27 28.66
CA VAL A 121 -12.81 25.13 30.08
C VAL A 121 -13.70 26.29 30.48
N PHE A 122 -14.98 26.04 30.68
CA PHE A 122 -15.92 27.04 31.17
C PHE A 122 -16.23 26.75 32.63
N ALA A 123 -16.21 27.76 33.49
CA ALA A 123 -16.57 27.62 34.89
C ALA A 123 -17.53 28.74 35.31
N ARG A 124 -18.31 28.49 36.37
CA ARG A 124 -19.15 29.55 36.94
C ARG A 124 -18.29 30.70 37.49
N GLU A 125 -18.86 31.89 37.52
CA GLU A 125 -18.24 33.05 38.17
C GLU A 125 -17.81 32.74 39.61
N GLY A 126 -16.70 33.35 40.03
CA GLY A 126 -16.04 33.07 41.30
C GLY A 126 -15.05 31.90 41.26
N ILE A 127 -14.99 31.15 40.14
CA ILE A 127 -13.94 30.17 39.87
C ILE A 127 -13.03 30.77 38.80
N ASP A 128 -11.80 31.13 39.18
CA ASP A 128 -10.82 31.79 38.31
C ASP A 128 -9.68 30.85 37.91
N HIS A 129 -9.45 29.81 38.71
CA HIS A 129 -8.34 28.88 38.56
C HIS A 129 -8.84 27.42 38.67
N LEU A 130 -8.14 26.50 38.00
CA LEU A 130 -8.51 25.09 37.96
C LEU A 130 -8.46 24.40 39.34
N ASP A 131 -7.57 24.83 40.24
CA ASP A 131 -7.41 24.30 41.61
C ASP A 131 -8.62 24.57 42.51
N GLN A 132 -9.39 25.61 42.20
CA GLN A 132 -10.65 25.95 42.90
C GLN A 132 -11.79 24.98 42.58
N LEU A 133 -11.62 24.08 41.61
CA LEU A 133 -12.58 23.01 41.32
C LEU A 133 -12.53 21.85 42.33
N ARG A 134 -11.68 21.94 43.36
CA ARG A 134 -11.61 20.93 44.43
C ARG A 134 -12.95 20.80 45.15
N GLY A 135 -13.46 19.57 45.22
CA GLY A 135 -14.78 19.24 45.75
C GLY A 135 -15.94 19.63 44.81
N GLY A 136 -15.65 20.19 43.65
CA GLY A 136 -16.63 20.62 42.67
C GLY A 136 -17.09 19.50 41.74
N ARG A 137 -18.04 19.84 40.87
CA ARG A 137 -18.63 18.98 39.84
C ARG A 137 -18.24 19.47 38.45
N VAL A 138 -17.67 18.60 37.63
CA VAL A 138 -17.19 18.94 36.28
C VAL A 138 -17.85 18.04 35.24
N ALA A 139 -18.57 18.66 34.30
CA ALA A 139 -19.05 17.98 33.11
C ALA A 139 -17.90 17.78 32.13
N ALA A 140 -17.54 16.52 31.85
CA ALA A 140 -16.51 16.22 30.85
C ALA A 140 -16.74 14.87 30.14
N SER A 141 -18.00 14.50 29.91
CA SER A 141 -18.40 13.27 29.23
C SER A 141 -17.93 11.97 29.93
N VAL A 142 -18.22 10.83 29.32
CA VAL A 142 -17.88 9.50 29.88
C VAL A 142 -16.37 9.27 29.97
N GLU A 143 -15.96 8.33 30.82
CA GLU A 143 -14.57 7.92 30.93
C GLU A 143 -13.97 7.46 29.60
N GLY A 144 -12.73 7.89 29.32
CA GLY A 144 -12.03 7.58 28.07
C GLY A 144 -12.47 8.42 26.86
N SER A 145 -13.39 9.37 27.01
CA SER A 145 -13.61 10.45 26.04
C SER A 145 -12.47 11.47 26.08
N SER A 146 -12.28 12.22 25.00
CA SER A 146 -11.28 13.29 24.97
C SER A 146 -11.56 14.41 25.97
N ASN A 147 -12.84 14.76 26.18
CA ASN A 147 -13.25 15.69 27.24
C ASN A 147 -12.75 15.22 28.60
N ARG A 148 -12.96 13.95 28.94
CA ARG A 148 -12.50 13.38 30.21
C ARG A 148 -10.99 13.35 30.31
N ILE A 149 -10.30 12.86 29.27
CA ILE A 149 -8.84 12.77 29.25
C ILE A 149 -8.21 14.16 29.42
N ALA A 150 -8.74 15.17 28.72
CA ALA A 150 -8.29 16.55 28.83
C ALA A 150 -8.56 17.11 30.24
N ALA A 151 -9.76 16.92 30.79
CA ALA A 151 -10.10 17.34 32.15
C ALA A 151 -9.15 16.74 33.18
N ASP A 152 -8.91 15.43 33.11
CA ASP A 152 -7.99 14.73 34.01
C ASP A 152 -6.55 15.28 33.91
N LEU A 153 -6.07 15.60 32.69
CA LEU A 153 -4.74 16.17 32.48
C LEU A 153 -4.62 17.59 33.05
N LEU A 154 -5.63 18.43 32.83
CA LEU A 154 -5.67 19.80 33.33
C LEU A 154 -5.78 19.85 34.86
N LEU A 155 -6.65 19.04 35.46
CA LEU A 155 -6.84 19.02 36.91
C LEU A 155 -5.60 18.47 37.63
N ARG A 156 -4.96 17.42 37.08
CA ARG A 156 -3.67 16.94 37.61
C ARG A 156 -2.57 17.98 37.51
N HIS A 157 -2.55 18.75 36.42
CA HIS A 157 -1.62 19.88 36.26
C HIS A 157 -1.86 20.98 37.28
N ALA A 158 -3.12 21.24 37.64
CA ALA A 158 -3.51 22.14 38.73
C ALA A 158 -3.32 21.54 40.14
N GLY A 159 -2.83 20.30 40.25
CA GLY A 159 -2.53 19.66 41.53
C GLY A 159 -3.73 18.99 42.21
N LEU A 160 -4.81 18.71 41.48
CA LEU A 160 -5.92 17.90 41.99
C LEU A 160 -5.79 16.43 41.57
N ALA A 161 -6.12 15.53 42.50
CA ALA A 161 -6.34 14.13 42.21
C ALA A 161 -7.75 13.89 41.60
N LYS A 162 -7.92 12.74 40.95
CA LYS A 162 -9.17 12.40 40.22
C LYS A 162 -10.38 12.29 41.15
N ASP A 163 -10.16 11.87 42.39
CA ASP A 163 -11.18 11.69 43.43
C ASP A 163 -11.54 12.99 44.18
N GLU A 164 -10.78 14.07 43.95
CA GLU A 164 -11.07 15.39 44.52
C GLU A 164 -12.12 16.17 43.71
N VAL A 165 -12.58 15.65 42.56
CA VAL A 165 -13.57 16.30 41.70
C VAL A 165 -14.63 15.28 41.30
N ALA A 166 -15.90 15.65 41.43
CA ALA A 166 -17.00 14.83 40.95
C ALA A 166 -17.22 15.08 39.45
N PHE A 167 -17.42 14.01 38.70
CA PHE A 167 -17.47 14.07 37.25
C PHE A 167 -18.84 13.65 36.72
N THR A 168 -19.38 14.41 35.77
CA THR A 168 -20.64 14.06 35.09
C THR A 168 -20.40 13.77 33.60
N ASP A 169 -21.32 13.01 33.03
CA ASP A 169 -21.29 12.57 31.63
C ASP A 169 -21.97 13.57 30.67
N ASP A 170 -22.38 14.72 31.19
CA ASP A 170 -23.05 15.77 30.43
C ASP A 170 -22.17 16.29 29.27
N VAL A 171 -22.81 16.47 28.10
CA VAL A 171 -22.18 17.00 26.88
C VAL A 171 -23.19 17.84 26.09
N GLY A 172 -22.70 18.77 25.27
CA GLY A 172 -23.54 19.61 24.42
C GLY A 172 -24.59 20.36 25.24
N ASP A 173 -25.85 20.26 24.85
CA ASP A 173 -26.97 20.95 25.49
C ASP A 173 -27.17 20.54 26.95
N SER A 174 -26.89 19.27 27.32
CA SER A 174 -27.04 18.83 28.72
C SER A 174 -25.97 19.46 29.63
N ALA A 175 -24.77 19.70 29.10
CA ALA A 175 -23.70 20.40 29.82
C ALA A 175 -24.00 21.90 29.96
N ILE A 176 -24.57 22.53 28.92
CA ILE A 176 -25.07 23.91 28.95
C ILE A 176 -26.15 24.07 30.03
N ASP A 177 -27.14 23.17 30.06
CA ASP A 177 -28.18 23.20 31.09
C ASP A 177 -27.60 22.93 32.49
N ALA A 178 -26.67 21.98 32.61
CA ALA A 178 -26.07 21.63 33.89
C ALA A 178 -25.27 22.77 34.52
N ILE A 179 -24.51 23.54 33.73
CA ILE A 179 -23.77 24.69 34.28
C ILE A 179 -24.71 25.85 34.62
N THR A 180 -25.72 26.09 33.77
CA THR A 180 -26.72 27.16 33.97
C THR A 180 -27.58 26.92 35.21
N THR A 181 -27.97 25.67 35.47
CA THR A 181 -28.76 25.28 36.65
C THR A 181 -27.92 25.04 37.91
N GLY A 182 -26.60 25.21 37.84
CA GLY A 182 -25.70 24.96 38.96
C GLY A 182 -25.58 23.48 39.34
N ARG A 183 -25.93 22.54 38.45
CA ARG A 183 -25.69 21.10 38.62
C ARG A 183 -24.22 20.73 38.43
N VAL A 184 -23.48 21.51 37.65
CA VAL A 184 -22.01 21.43 37.55
C VAL A 184 -21.39 22.81 37.74
N ASP A 185 -20.15 22.82 38.20
CA ASP A 185 -19.37 24.02 38.51
C ASP A 185 -18.44 24.40 37.34
N ALA A 186 -18.05 23.43 36.51
CA ALA A 186 -17.35 23.65 35.26
C ALA A 186 -17.71 22.63 34.16
N VAL A 187 -17.43 22.99 32.92
CA VAL A 187 -17.57 22.18 31.71
C VAL A 187 -16.22 22.14 30.99
N VAL A 188 -15.71 20.94 30.73
CA VAL A 188 -14.55 20.71 29.85
C VAL A 188 -15.04 20.13 28.54
N HIS A 189 -14.75 20.82 27.45
CA HIS A 189 -15.22 20.48 26.11
C HIS A 189 -14.08 20.59 25.11
N VAL A 190 -13.75 19.50 24.43
CA VAL A 190 -12.71 19.45 23.41
C VAL A 190 -13.39 19.51 22.04
N ALA A 191 -13.18 20.62 21.33
CA ALA A 191 -13.79 20.82 20.01
C ALA A 191 -13.02 21.86 19.18
N THR A 192 -13.32 21.87 17.88
CA THR A 192 -12.88 22.90 16.94
C THR A 192 -13.43 24.29 17.32
N GLY A 193 -12.83 25.34 16.76
CA GLY A 193 -13.19 26.72 17.10
C GLY A 193 -14.56 27.19 16.65
N ASP A 194 -15.18 26.49 15.71
CA ASP A 194 -16.55 26.68 15.23
C ASP A 194 -17.61 25.93 16.08
N SER A 195 -17.21 25.35 17.22
CA SER A 195 -18.13 24.61 18.07
C SER A 195 -19.27 25.47 18.60
N GLN A 196 -20.50 25.14 18.22
CA GLN A 196 -21.71 25.81 18.71
C GLN A 196 -21.84 25.72 20.24
N THR A 197 -21.49 24.58 20.85
CA THR A 197 -21.51 24.42 22.31
C THR A 197 -20.55 25.40 22.99
N ALA A 198 -19.32 25.53 22.48
CA ALA A 198 -18.36 26.50 23.02
C ALA A 198 -18.83 27.95 22.84
N ALA A 199 -19.40 28.27 21.67
CA ALA A 199 -19.94 29.59 21.37
C ALA A 199 -21.14 29.96 22.28
N THR A 200 -21.99 28.99 22.63
CA THR A 200 -23.10 29.20 23.57
C THR A 200 -22.57 29.38 25.00
N LEU A 201 -21.70 28.48 25.47
CA LEU A 201 -21.12 28.55 26.82
C LEU A 201 -20.36 29.87 27.06
N ALA A 202 -19.66 30.38 26.04
CA ALA A 202 -18.92 31.65 26.13
C ALA A 202 -19.82 32.88 26.31
N ARG A 203 -21.11 32.80 25.97
CA ARG A 203 -22.09 33.90 26.05
C ARG A 203 -23.05 33.77 27.22
N LEU A 204 -22.93 32.73 28.03
CA LEU A 204 -23.77 32.55 29.22
C LEU A 204 -23.38 33.56 30.29
N ASP A 205 -24.37 34.26 30.84
CA ASP A 205 -24.19 35.09 32.03
C ASP A 205 -23.81 34.20 33.24
N GLY A 206 -22.88 34.66 34.07
CA GLY A 206 -22.43 33.89 35.23
C GLY A 206 -21.47 32.74 34.89
N VAL A 207 -21.01 32.62 33.63
CA VAL A 207 -20.02 31.64 33.18
C VAL A 207 -18.85 32.36 32.53
N ARG A 208 -17.62 31.92 32.83
CA ARG A 208 -16.40 32.46 32.25
C ARG A 208 -15.53 31.37 31.65
N LEU A 209 -14.80 31.72 30.60
CA LEU A 209 -13.74 30.88 30.04
C LEU A 209 -12.49 30.95 30.93
N LEU A 210 -11.98 29.79 31.33
CA LEU A 210 -10.77 29.66 32.13
C LEU A 210 -9.54 29.39 31.26
N GLY A 211 -8.45 30.05 31.63
CA GLY A 211 -7.14 29.79 31.06
C GLY A 211 -6.44 28.65 31.78
N VAL A 212 -5.44 28.07 31.11
CA VAL A 212 -4.57 27.05 31.68
C VAL A 212 -3.28 27.71 32.12
N GLU A 213 -3.15 27.93 33.42
CA GLU A 213 -1.92 28.46 33.99
C GLU A 213 -0.73 27.56 33.68
N ARG A 214 0.41 28.17 33.34
CA ARG A 214 1.63 27.43 33.00
C ARG A 214 1.40 26.39 31.89
N ALA A 215 0.52 26.68 30.92
CA ALA A 215 0.22 25.83 29.76
C ALA A 215 1.46 25.25 29.07
N GLY A 216 2.53 26.05 28.92
CA GLY A 216 3.79 25.57 28.33
C GLY A 216 4.48 24.46 29.14
N GLN A 217 4.35 24.48 30.47
CA GLN A 217 4.89 23.42 31.33
C GLN A 217 4.10 22.12 31.14
N LEU A 218 2.77 22.20 31.04
CA LEU A 218 1.93 21.03 30.73
C LEU A 218 2.28 20.45 29.36
N ALA A 219 2.35 21.30 28.32
CA ALA A 219 2.69 20.88 26.96
C ALA A 219 4.09 20.23 26.87
N SER A 220 5.03 20.61 27.73
CA SER A 220 6.36 19.98 27.78
C SER A 220 6.37 18.55 28.33
N ARG A 221 5.37 18.21 29.17
CA ARG A 221 5.24 16.89 29.82
C ARG A 221 4.21 16.00 29.17
N GLU A 222 3.23 16.59 28.50
CA GLU A 222 2.15 15.90 27.80
C GLU A 222 2.19 16.26 26.31
N PRO A 223 2.91 15.50 25.47
CA PRO A 223 3.07 15.79 24.04
C PRO A 223 1.76 15.78 23.24
N ARG A 224 0.69 15.17 23.77
CA ARG A 224 -0.64 15.14 23.16
C ARG A 224 -1.35 16.49 23.22
N LEU A 225 -0.88 17.39 24.07
CA LEU A 225 -1.38 18.75 24.20
C LEU A 225 -0.32 19.77 23.78
N ARG A 226 -0.78 20.87 23.18
CA ARG A 226 0.06 22.02 22.84
C ARG A 226 -0.51 23.27 23.49
N ALA A 227 0.37 24.12 23.98
CA ALA A 227 -0.03 25.43 24.49
C ALA A 227 -0.28 26.38 23.31
N LEU A 228 -1.37 27.14 23.40
CA LEU A 228 -1.70 28.22 22.47
C LEU A 228 -2.24 29.40 23.27
N VAL A 229 -2.09 30.62 22.77
CA VAL A 229 -2.71 31.81 23.37
C VAL A 229 -3.92 32.17 22.52
N MET A 230 -5.09 32.20 23.14
CA MET A 230 -6.32 32.70 22.55
C MET A 230 -6.34 34.21 22.72
N PRO A 231 -6.25 35.00 21.64
CA PRO A 231 -6.22 36.45 21.74
C PRO A 231 -7.52 37.01 22.30
N GLN A 232 -7.41 38.14 22.99
CA GLN A 232 -8.56 38.92 23.44
C GLN A 232 -9.54 39.18 22.28
N GLY A 233 -10.83 38.98 22.55
CA GLY A 233 -11.91 39.23 21.58
C GLY A 233 -11.99 38.24 20.41
N SER A 234 -11.22 37.14 20.42
CA SER A 234 -11.20 36.19 19.30
C SER A 234 -12.53 35.46 19.10
N ILE A 235 -13.26 35.13 20.17
CA ILE A 235 -14.56 34.45 20.09
C ILE A 235 -15.64 35.44 19.62
N GLU A 236 -15.70 36.60 20.28
CA GLU A 236 -16.62 37.67 19.90
C GLU A 236 -16.02 39.04 20.24
N LEU A 237 -15.70 39.81 19.19
CA LEU A 237 -15.06 41.11 19.35
C LEU A 237 -15.97 42.14 20.04
N ARG A 238 -17.28 42.14 19.74
CA ARG A 238 -18.23 43.11 20.31
C ARG A 238 -18.41 42.96 21.81
N ALA A 239 -18.47 41.72 22.28
CA ALA A 239 -18.57 41.37 23.70
C ALA A 239 -17.18 41.27 24.36
N ASN A 240 -16.10 41.46 23.60
CA ASN A 240 -14.72 41.29 24.04
C ASN A 240 -14.50 39.91 24.71
N LEU A 241 -14.86 38.84 24.02
CA LEU A 241 -14.72 37.46 24.51
C LEU A 241 -13.55 36.75 23.76
N PRO A 242 -12.54 36.20 24.47
CA PRO A 242 -12.27 36.39 25.90
C PRO A 242 -11.84 37.82 26.22
N ALA A 243 -12.00 38.24 27.49
CA ALA A 243 -11.74 39.61 27.94
C ALA A 243 -10.26 40.04 27.91
N ALA A 244 -9.36 39.07 27.88
CA ALA A 244 -7.91 39.24 27.77
C ALA A 244 -7.31 38.02 27.04
N ASP A 245 -6.06 38.15 26.62
CA ASP A 245 -5.29 37.03 26.06
C ASP A 245 -5.25 35.87 27.06
N LEU A 246 -5.70 34.70 26.62
CA LEU A 246 -5.93 33.55 27.48
C LEU A 246 -5.03 32.38 27.06
N PRO A 247 -4.11 31.90 27.93
CA PRO A 247 -3.39 30.67 27.64
C PRO A 247 -4.37 29.49 27.65
N THR A 248 -4.39 28.73 26.58
CA THR A 248 -5.24 27.55 26.41
C THR A 248 -4.42 26.35 25.95
N MET A 249 -5.06 25.18 25.91
CA MET A 249 -4.47 23.95 25.40
C MET A 249 -5.24 23.51 24.16
N VAL A 250 -4.51 22.96 23.20
CA VAL A 250 -5.08 22.33 22.01
C VAL A 250 -4.56 20.91 21.87
N THR A 251 -5.39 20.01 21.36
CA THR A 251 -4.96 18.71 20.84
C THR A 251 -4.93 18.77 19.33
N GLN A 252 -3.96 18.09 18.71
CA GLN A 252 -3.92 17.99 17.26
C GLN A 252 -5.00 17.04 16.73
N THR A 253 -5.49 17.30 15.52
CA THR A 253 -6.37 16.40 14.76
C THR A 253 -5.59 15.78 13.61
N HIS A 254 -5.63 14.46 13.50
CA HIS A 254 -4.86 13.66 12.55
C HIS A 254 -5.79 13.00 11.53
N LEU A 255 -5.36 13.02 10.26
CA LEU A 255 -5.89 12.16 9.22
C LEU A 255 -5.19 10.80 9.32
N MET A 256 -5.94 9.78 9.71
CA MET A 256 -5.44 8.44 10.02
C MET A 256 -5.80 7.46 8.91
N VAL A 257 -4.91 6.52 8.65
CA VAL A 257 -5.13 5.40 7.73
C VAL A 257 -4.61 4.10 8.34
N ARG A 258 -5.14 2.98 7.86
CA ARG A 258 -4.53 1.68 8.15
C ARG A 258 -3.17 1.55 7.44
N GLU A 259 -2.25 0.82 8.06
CA GLU A 259 -0.86 0.68 7.57
C GLU A 259 -0.76 0.13 6.14
N ASP A 260 -1.64 -0.80 5.74
CA ASP A 260 -1.61 -1.46 4.43
C ASP A 260 -2.43 -0.73 3.35
N LEU A 261 -2.91 0.49 3.62
CA LEU A 261 -3.61 1.29 2.61
C LEU A 261 -2.69 1.58 1.42
N HIS A 262 -3.19 1.41 0.20
CA HIS A 262 -2.38 1.54 -1.01
C HIS A 262 -1.67 2.93 -1.08
N PRO A 263 -0.35 2.99 -1.38
CA PRO A 263 0.41 4.24 -1.38
C PRO A 263 -0.17 5.36 -2.25
N ALA A 264 -0.77 5.03 -3.40
CA ALA A 264 -1.40 6.02 -4.27
C ALA A 264 -2.65 6.66 -3.63
N LEU A 265 -3.45 5.88 -2.87
CA LEU A 265 -4.58 6.44 -2.11
C LEU A 265 -4.10 7.31 -0.95
N GLN A 266 -3.01 6.92 -0.28
CA GLN A 266 -2.40 7.76 0.75
C GLN A 266 -1.96 9.13 0.18
N ARG A 267 -1.36 9.14 -1.03
CA ARG A 267 -1.00 10.39 -1.72
C ARG A 267 -2.22 11.22 -2.10
N ALA A 268 -3.24 10.59 -2.69
CA ALA A 268 -4.49 11.28 -3.02
C ALA A 268 -5.15 11.92 -1.79
N LEU A 269 -5.16 11.22 -0.66
CA LEU A 269 -5.67 11.75 0.61
C LEU A 269 -4.84 12.93 1.15
N VAL A 270 -3.50 12.88 1.01
CA VAL A 270 -2.63 14.02 1.35
C VAL A 270 -2.90 15.22 0.46
N ASP A 271 -3.16 15.01 -0.83
CA ASP A 271 -3.49 16.08 -1.78
C ASP A 271 -4.84 16.72 -1.40
N VAL A 272 -5.87 15.91 -1.14
CA VAL A 272 -7.17 16.40 -0.64
C VAL A 272 -7.01 17.14 0.68
N ALA A 273 -6.16 16.66 1.58
CA ALA A 273 -5.86 17.36 2.82
C ALA A 273 -5.19 18.73 2.57
N GLY A 274 -4.31 18.81 1.58
CA GLY A 274 -3.67 20.05 1.13
C GLY A 274 -4.67 21.06 0.58
N GLU A 275 -5.71 20.62 -0.12
CA GLU A 275 -6.77 21.48 -0.62
C GLU A 275 -7.70 21.98 0.50
N LEU A 276 -8.06 21.11 1.45
CA LEU A 276 -9.06 21.40 2.48
C LEU A 276 -8.49 22.18 3.67
N HIS A 277 -7.25 21.91 4.08
CA HIS A 277 -6.69 22.39 5.35
C HIS A 277 -5.62 23.48 5.20
N VAL A 278 -5.29 23.89 3.97
CA VAL A 278 -4.36 25.01 3.74
C VAL A 278 -4.92 26.35 4.23
N MET A 279 -6.25 26.49 4.23
CA MET A 279 -6.94 27.66 4.76
C MET A 279 -7.01 27.58 6.29
N SER A 280 -6.80 28.71 6.95
CA SER A 280 -6.79 28.82 8.40
C SER A 280 -8.21 28.70 8.98
N GLY A 281 -8.41 27.72 9.87
CA GLY A 281 -9.50 27.74 10.84
C GLY A 281 -9.25 28.72 11.99
N PHE A 282 -10.15 28.71 12.97
CA PHE A 282 -10.05 29.52 14.18
C PHE A 282 -8.79 29.17 14.99
N LEU A 283 -7.93 30.17 15.25
CA LEU A 283 -6.62 30.03 15.91
C LEU A 283 -5.61 29.16 15.14
N GLU A 284 -5.87 28.85 13.88
CA GLU A 284 -4.94 28.15 12.98
C GLU A 284 -4.20 29.14 12.09
N GLY A 285 -2.89 28.94 11.89
CA GLY A 285 -2.12 29.74 10.94
C GLY A 285 -2.32 29.24 9.51
N GLN A 286 -2.42 30.16 8.56
CA GLN A 286 -2.52 29.83 7.14
C GLN A 286 -1.29 29.05 6.66
N GLY A 287 -1.51 27.98 5.89
CA GLY A 287 -0.43 27.15 5.34
C GLY A 287 0.34 26.32 6.37
N ILE A 288 -0.13 26.23 7.63
CA ILE A 288 0.47 25.34 8.64
C ILE A 288 0.05 23.88 8.42
N TYR A 289 -1.20 23.66 8.04
CA TYR A 289 -1.77 22.34 7.81
C TYR A 289 -1.98 22.11 6.29
N PRO A 290 -1.92 20.86 5.82
CA PRO A 290 -1.52 19.65 6.55
C PRO A 290 -0.01 19.57 6.83
N THR A 291 0.38 18.96 7.95
CA THR A 291 1.81 18.79 8.31
C THR A 291 2.10 17.45 8.97
N ALA A 292 3.32 16.92 8.79
CA ALA A 292 3.82 15.76 9.54
C ALA A 292 4.44 16.16 10.89
N ILE A 293 4.72 17.45 11.08
CA ILE A 293 5.48 17.95 12.23
C ILE A 293 4.62 17.92 13.49
N GLY A 294 5.18 17.37 14.56
CA GLY A 294 4.52 17.32 15.87
C GLY A 294 3.43 16.27 15.99
N SER A 295 3.26 15.38 14.99
CA SER A 295 2.28 14.29 15.03
C SER A 295 2.43 13.43 16.29
N ASN A 296 1.31 13.13 16.95
CA ASN A 296 1.24 12.22 18.09
C ASN A 296 1.23 10.74 17.67
N TYR A 297 1.08 10.46 16.38
CA TYR A 297 1.07 9.13 15.80
C TYR A 297 2.24 8.93 14.83
N PRO A 298 2.67 7.67 14.56
CA PRO A 298 3.62 7.37 13.51
C PRO A 298 3.12 7.85 12.16
N VAL A 299 3.90 8.70 11.49
CA VAL A 299 3.53 9.24 10.17
C VAL A 299 3.96 8.28 9.07
N SER A 300 3.05 8.00 8.13
CA SER A 300 3.32 7.16 6.96
C SER A 300 4.57 7.64 6.19
N PRO A 301 5.48 6.72 5.80
CA PRO A 301 6.62 7.07 4.95
C PRO A 301 6.20 7.70 3.62
N VAL A 302 5.07 7.27 3.06
CA VAL A 302 4.50 7.80 1.81
C VAL A 302 4.08 9.26 2.03
N ALA A 303 3.35 9.51 3.12
CA ALA A 303 2.86 10.85 3.45
C ALA A 303 3.99 11.82 3.75
N ARG A 304 5.04 11.40 4.49
CA ARG A 304 6.23 12.25 4.73
C ARG A 304 6.90 12.70 3.44
N LYS A 305 6.95 11.83 2.42
CA LYS A 305 7.52 12.17 1.12
C LYS A 305 6.60 13.12 0.36
N ALA A 306 5.30 12.83 0.32
CA ALA A 306 4.31 13.65 -0.36
C ALA A 306 4.22 15.07 0.21
N LEU A 307 4.16 15.22 1.54
CA LEU A 307 4.12 16.53 2.23
C LEU A 307 5.38 17.39 2.00
N ARG A 308 6.50 16.79 1.59
CA ARG A 308 7.73 17.50 1.19
C ARG A 308 7.77 17.80 -0.32
N GLY A 309 6.65 17.61 -1.03
CA GLY A 309 6.55 17.77 -2.48
C GLY A 309 7.07 16.58 -3.29
N GLY A 310 7.44 15.47 -2.64
CA GLY A 310 7.96 14.29 -3.32
C GLY A 310 6.86 13.46 -3.95
N ARG A 311 6.64 13.63 -5.26
CA ARG A 311 5.70 12.84 -6.06
C ARG A 311 6.43 11.90 -7.03
N PRO A 312 5.82 10.78 -7.45
CA PRO A 312 6.26 10.07 -8.64
C PRO A 312 6.21 11.00 -9.85
N TRP A 313 7.20 10.89 -10.73
CA TRP A 313 7.32 11.80 -11.88
C TRP A 313 6.11 11.73 -12.81
N MET A 314 5.46 10.57 -12.90
CA MET A 314 4.27 10.39 -13.74
C MET A 314 3.09 11.23 -13.25
N GLU A 315 2.93 11.37 -11.93
CA GLU A 315 1.90 12.20 -11.29
C GLU A 315 2.19 13.71 -11.39
N THR A 316 3.39 14.11 -11.85
CA THR A 316 3.70 15.53 -12.11
C THR A 316 3.23 16.00 -13.48
N ILE A 317 3.01 15.08 -14.42
CA ILE A 317 2.67 15.38 -15.81
C ILE A 317 1.25 14.93 -16.14
N LEU A 318 0.81 13.79 -15.58
CA LEU A 318 -0.48 13.17 -15.87
C LEU A 318 -1.44 13.28 -14.68
N PRO A 319 -2.76 13.41 -14.94
CA PRO A 319 -3.79 13.27 -13.91
C PRO A 319 -3.68 11.93 -13.18
N TYR A 320 -4.08 11.89 -11.91
CA TYR A 320 -3.92 10.74 -11.00
C TYR A 320 -4.22 9.39 -11.66
N GLY A 321 -5.41 9.21 -12.24
CA GLY A 321 -5.82 7.93 -12.85
C GLY A 321 -4.93 7.50 -14.02
N MET A 322 -4.54 8.43 -14.89
CA MET A 322 -3.65 8.15 -16.02
C MET A 322 -2.24 7.83 -15.54
N ALA A 323 -1.76 8.55 -14.51
CA ALA A 323 -0.45 8.30 -13.92
C ALA A 323 -0.33 6.86 -13.37
N GLN A 324 -1.37 6.35 -12.69
CA GLN A 324 -1.35 4.97 -12.16
C GLN A 324 -1.25 3.92 -13.28
N TRP A 325 -2.01 4.10 -14.37
CA TRP A 325 -1.93 3.20 -15.54
C TRP A 325 -0.58 3.29 -16.25
N ALA A 326 -0.04 4.50 -16.41
CA ALA A 326 1.25 4.71 -17.05
C ALA A 326 2.39 4.10 -16.24
N GLU A 327 2.38 4.20 -14.91
CA GLU A 327 3.35 3.52 -14.04
C GLU A 327 3.26 2.00 -14.16
N LEU A 328 2.05 1.43 -14.19
CA LEU A 328 1.86 0.00 -14.42
C LEU A 328 2.43 -0.43 -15.78
N VAL A 329 2.12 0.31 -16.85
CA VAL A 329 2.61 -0.04 -18.19
C VAL A 329 4.13 0.03 -18.24
N LEU A 330 4.72 1.10 -17.71
CA LEU A 330 6.16 1.33 -17.81
C LEU A 330 6.98 0.41 -16.92
N TYR A 331 6.56 0.16 -15.68
CA TYR A 331 7.37 -0.59 -14.70
C TYR A 331 7.01 -2.07 -14.61
N ALA A 332 5.80 -2.48 -15.01
CA ALA A 332 5.39 -3.88 -15.00
C ALA A 332 5.26 -4.46 -16.41
N LEU A 333 4.39 -3.91 -17.24
CA LEU A 333 4.04 -4.54 -18.52
C LEU A 333 5.15 -4.43 -19.56
N LEU A 334 5.84 -3.29 -19.64
CA LEU A 334 6.89 -3.06 -20.63
C LEU A 334 8.13 -3.93 -20.39
N PRO A 335 8.68 -4.07 -19.16
CA PRO A 335 9.79 -4.98 -18.90
C PRO A 335 9.45 -6.45 -19.17
N VAL A 336 8.26 -6.88 -18.74
CA VAL A 336 7.79 -8.26 -18.99
C VAL A 336 7.55 -8.49 -20.48
N GLY A 337 6.93 -7.54 -21.16
CA GLY A 337 6.71 -7.59 -22.60
C GLY A 337 8.03 -7.66 -23.36
N LEU A 338 9.00 -6.80 -23.03
CA LEU A 338 10.32 -6.79 -23.67
C LEU A 338 11.08 -8.11 -23.43
N ALA A 339 11.08 -8.62 -22.21
CA ALA A 339 11.68 -9.90 -21.88
C ALA A 339 10.99 -11.06 -22.65
N GLY A 340 9.65 -11.03 -22.72
CA GLY A 340 8.85 -11.95 -23.50
C GLY A 340 9.20 -11.92 -24.98
N THR A 341 9.21 -10.75 -25.60
CA THR A 341 9.58 -10.55 -27.01
C THR A 341 11.01 -11.04 -27.26
N MET A 342 11.95 -10.73 -26.38
CA MET A 342 13.34 -11.16 -26.49
C MET A 342 13.47 -12.70 -26.45
N LEU A 343 12.72 -13.37 -25.58
CA LEU A 343 12.65 -14.85 -25.53
C LEU A 343 11.97 -15.44 -26.76
N LEU A 344 10.87 -14.83 -27.22
CA LEU A 344 10.15 -15.24 -28.42
C LEU A 344 11.02 -15.15 -29.68
N LEU A 345 11.79 -14.07 -29.83
CA LEU A 345 12.74 -13.88 -30.93
C LEU A 345 13.91 -14.87 -30.88
N ARG A 346 14.25 -15.41 -29.70
CA ARG A 346 15.31 -16.43 -29.53
C ARG A 346 14.82 -17.86 -29.63
N ALA A 347 13.51 -18.09 -29.56
CA ALA A 347 12.93 -19.43 -29.68
C ALA A 347 13.32 -20.15 -30.99
N PRO A 348 13.30 -19.51 -32.19
CA PRO A 348 13.70 -20.18 -33.44
C PRO A 348 15.14 -20.68 -33.42
N ARG A 349 16.09 -19.88 -32.88
CA ARG A 349 17.51 -20.25 -32.79
C ARG A 349 17.76 -21.43 -31.87
N TYR A 350 17.05 -21.46 -30.75
CA TYR A 350 17.13 -22.60 -29.83
C TYR A 350 16.61 -23.88 -30.48
N ILE A 351 15.55 -23.77 -31.28
CA ILE A 351 15.02 -24.89 -32.06
C ILE A 351 16.06 -25.37 -33.09
N ASP A 352 16.65 -24.46 -33.87
CA ASP A 352 17.68 -24.79 -34.86
C ASP A 352 18.83 -25.57 -34.21
N TRP A 353 19.36 -25.05 -33.10
CA TRP A 353 20.45 -25.70 -32.36
C TRP A 353 20.10 -27.11 -31.89
N ARG A 354 18.87 -27.33 -31.41
CA ARG A 354 18.42 -28.65 -30.97
C ARG A 354 18.27 -29.65 -32.10
N VAL A 355 17.75 -29.21 -33.25
CA VAL A 355 17.64 -30.06 -34.45
C VAL A 355 19.03 -30.41 -34.97
N ASP A 356 19.93 -29.42 -35.03
CA ASP A 356 21.31 -29.64 -35.47
C ASP A 356 22.06 -30.59 -34.54
N ALA A 357 21.92 -30.44 -33.21
CA ALA A 357 22.51 -31.37 -32.25
C ALA A 357 21.97 -32.80 -32.41
N ALA A 358 20.68 -32.96 -32.72
CA ALA A 358 20.08 -34.27 -32.97
C ALA A 358 20.65 -34.90 -34.25
N ILE A 359 20.73 -34.14 -35.35
CA ILE A 359 21.29 -34.62 -36.63
C ILE A 359 22.79 -34.95 -36.47
N LEU A 360 23.56 -34.09 -35.81
CA LEU A 360 24.99 -34.28 -35.58
C LEU A 360 25.30 -35.51 -34.72
N HIS A 361 24.44 -35.87 -33.78
CA HIS A 361 24.59 -37.09 -33.00
C HIS A 361 24.60 -38.33 -33.90
N PHE A 362 23.65 -38.46 -34.83
CA PHE A 362 23.60 -39.58 -35.79
C PHE A 362 24.76 -39.57 -36.78
N TYR A 363 25.18 -38.39 -37.25
CA TYR A 363 26.39 -38.26 -38.06
C TYR A 363 27.65 -38.70 -37.31
N GLY A 364 27.76 -38.37 -36.02
CA GLY A 364 28.85 -38.80 -35.16
C GLY A 364 28.90 -40.32 -35.00
N GLU A 365 27.75 -40.95 -34.78
CA GLU A 365 27.66 -42.42 -34.69
C GLU A 365 28.01 -43.11 -36.01
N LEU A 366 27.55 -42.56 -37.14
CA LEU A 366 27.92 -43.05 -38.47
C LEU A 366 29.44 -42.96 -38.69
N LYS A 367 30.05 -41.80 -38.42
CA LYS A 367 31.49 -41.61 -38.59
C LYS A 367 32.31 -42.52 -37.68
N PHE A 368 31.86 -42.73 -36.45
CA PHE A 368 32.49 -43.67 -35.51
C PHE A 368 32.48 -45.10 -36.06
N LEU A 369 31.35 -45.54 -36.62
CA LEU A 369 31.22 -46.85 -37.29
C LEU A 369 32.15 -46.97 -38.51
N GLU A 370 32.22 -45.95 -39.36
CA GLU A 370 33.11 -45.95 -40.53
C GLU A 370 34.59 -45.98 -40.14
N GLU A 371 34.97 -45.26 -39.08
CA GLU A 371 36.35 -45.20 -38.59
C GLU A 371 36.78 -46.50 -37.88
N ASP A 372 35.90 -47.12 -37.09
CA ASP A 372 36.15 -48.43 -36.46
C ASP A 372 36.36 -49.52 -37.53
N LEU A 373 35.52 -49.50 -38.58
CA LEU A 373 35.65 -50.40 -39.72
C LEU A 373 36.93 -50.17 -40.53
N SER A 374 37.35 -48.92 -40.70
CA SER A 374 38.56 -48.57 -41.46
C SER A 374 39.85 -48.97 -40.74
N ARG A 375 39.87 -48.90 -39.39
CA ARG A 375 41.07 -49.22 -38.59
C ARG A 375 41.25 -50.71 -38.36
N HIS A 376 40.18 -51.50 -38.30
CA HIS A 376 40.24 -52.92 -37.97
C HIS A 376 39.27 -53.75 -38.84
N PRO A 377 39.66 -54.10 -40.09
CA PRO A 377 38.81 -54.88 -41.00
C PRO A 377 38.72 -56.35 -40.57
N ASP A 378 37.76 -56.66 -39.71
CA ASP A 378 37.42 -58.01 -39.23
C ASP A 378 36.01 -58.42 -39.73
N PRO A 379 35.83 -59.60 -40.36
CA PRO A 379 34.52 -60.13 -40.77
C PRO A 379 33.45 -60.16 -39.67
N ALA A 380 33.84 -60.39 -38.41
CA ALA A 380 32.89 -60.37 -37.29
C ALA A 380 32.40 -58.94 -36.98
N ARG A 381 33.29 -57.95 -37.09
CA ARG A 381 32.98 -56.52 -36.88
C ARG A 381 32.15 -55.94 -38.02
N LEU A 382 32.38 -56.37 -39.26
CA LEU A 382 31.55 -55.98 -40.41
C LEU A 382 30.06 -56.36 -40.21
N ARG A 383 29.78 -57.58 -39.71
CA ARG A 383 28.41 -58.01 -39.40
C ARG A 383 27.80 -57.28 -38.20
N ALA A 384 28.62 -56.86 -37.23
CA ALA A 384 28.16 -56.08 -36.10
C ALA A 384 27.83 -54.64 -36.52
N ALA A 385 28.67 -54.01 -37.34
CA ALA A 385 28.47 -52.69 -37.88
C ALA A 385 27.25 -52.62 -38.82
N ALA A 386 27.05 -53.63 -39.69
CA ALA A 386 25.86 -53.72 -40.54
C ALA A 386 24.56 -53.77 -39.72
N ARG A 387 24.54 -54.54 -38.61
CA ARG A 387 23.39 -54.58 -37.69
C ARG A 387 23.18 -53.23 -36.99
N ARG A 388 24.26 -52.57 -36.56
CA ARG A 388 24.20 -51.24 -35.94
C ARG A 388 23.65 -50.18 -36.91
N LEU A 389 24.08 -50.19 -38.17
CA LEU A 389 23.59 -49.29 -39.22
C LEU A 389 22.08 -49.45 -39.48
N VAL A 390 21.56 -50.69 -39.48
CA VAL A 390 20.10 -50.93 -39.60
C VAL A 390 19.33 -50.34 -38.41
N VAL A 391 19.88 -50.45 -37.19
CA VAL A 391 19.27 -49.85 -36.01
C VAL A 391 19.27 -48.33 -36.10
N LEU A 392 20.36 -47.72 -36.60
CA LEU A 392 20.46 -46.28 -36.80
C LEU A 392 19.49 -45.78 -37.88
N GLU A 393 19.39 -46.48 -39.01
CA GLU A 393 18.43 -46.18 -40.08
C GLU A 393 16.99 -46.21 -39.53
N GLN A 394 16.63 -47.25 -38.78
CA GLN A 394 15.31 -47.35 -38.12
C GLN A 394 15.07 -46.26 -37.06
N GLN A 395 16.11 -45.74 -36.42
CA GLN A 395 15.99 -44.64 -35.45
C GLN A 395 15.83 -43.28 -36.15
N VAL A 396 16.53 -43.08 -37.27
CA VAL A 396 16.42 -41.87 -38.11
C VAL A 396 15.09 -41.83 -38.86
N ASP A 397 14.57 -42.97 -39.32
CA ASP A 397 13.25 -43.07 -39.97
C ASP A 397 12.09 -42.74 -39.00
N LYS A 398 12.28 -43.01 -37.72
CA LYS A 398 11.34 -42.63 -36.66
C LYS A 398 11.49 -41.17 -36.22
N MET A 399 12.46 -40.44 -36.77
CA MET A 399 12.67 -39.04 -36.44
C MET A 399 11.69 -38.17 -37.22
N GLU A 400 10.71 -37.61 -36.53
CA GLU A 400 9.79 -36.63 -37.09
C GLU A 400 10.42 -35.23 -37.02
N LEU A 401 10.90 -34.71 -38.15
CA LEU A 401 11.44 -33.36 -38.26
C LEU A 401 10.48 -32.44 -39.04
N PRO A 402 10.46 -31.11 -38.74
CA PRO A 402 9.75 -30.13 -39.56
C PRO A 402 10.14 -30.16 -41.03
N ASP A 403 9.19 -29.79 -41.89
CA ASP A 403 9.41 -29.63 -43.33
C ASP A 403 10.60 -28.71 -43.64
N ARG A 404 10.83 -27.66 -42.83
CA ARG A 404 11.97 -26.74 -43.00
C ARG A 404 13.35 -27.39 -42.84
N TYR A 405 13.43 -28.59 -42.24
CA TYR A 405 14.67 -29.37 -42.09
C TYR A 405 14.64 -30.69 -42.86
N ALA A 406 13.60 -30.93 -43.68
CA ALA A 406 13.45 -32.17 -44.43
C ALA A 406 14.67 -32.44 -45.32
N ASP A 407 15.24 -31.41 -45.94
CA ASP A 407 16.45 -31.53 -46.78
C ASP A 407 17.65 -32.13 -46.02
N ARG A 408 17.94 -31.64 -44.81
CA ARG A 408 19.03 -32.14 -43.96
C ARG A 408 18.76 -33.59 -43.51
N TRP A 409 17.51 -33.92 -43.23
CA TRP A 409 17.09 -35.26 -42.86
C TRP A 409 17.24 -36.26 -44.02
N TYR A 410 16.77 -35.90 -45.21
CA TYR A 410 16.94 -36.72 -46.42
C TYR A 410 18.42 -36.96 -46.73
N THR A 411 19.26 -35.94 -46.59
CA THR A 411 20.72 -36.05 -46.78
C THR A 411 21.35 -37.04 -45.81
N LEU A 412 21.00 -36.99 -44.52
CA LEU A 412 21.48 -37.96 -43.52
C LEU A 412 21.05 -39.39 -43.88
N ARG A 413 19.81 -39.57 -44.31
CA ARG A 413 19.26 -40.88 -44.68
C ARG A 413 19.98 -41.46 -45.90
N GLU A 414 20.26 -40.62 -46.89
CA GLU A 414 21.04 -40.99 -48.08
C GLU A 414 22.46 -41.46 -47.69
N HIS A 415 23.16 -40.73 -46.82
CA HIS A 415 24.48 -41.14 -46.35
C HIS A 415 24.46 -42.45 -45.56
N LEU A 416 23.45 -42.69 -44.72
CA LEU A 416 23.26 -43.96 -44.02
C LEU A 416 23.03 -45.12 -45.00
N HIS A 417 22.22 -44.89 -46.04
CA HIS A 417 21.94 -45.88 -47.08
C HIS A 417 23.19 -46.23 -47.89
N GLN A 418 23.98 -45.22 -48.27
CA GLN A 418 25.25 -45.41 -48.97
C GLN A 418 26.28 -46.17 -48.11
N ALA A 419 26.43 -45.82 -46.83
CA ALA A 419 27.34 -46.51 -45.91
C ALA A 419 26.95 -47.99 -45.73
N ARG A 420 25.66 -48.28 -45.58
CA ARG A 420 25.14 -49.66 -45.54
C ARG A 420 25.47 -50.42 -46.81
N THR A 421 25.25 -49.81 -47.97
CA THR A 421 25.55 -50.43 -49.26
C THR A 421 27.04 -50.76 -49.38
N ARG A 422 27.93 -49.84 -48.98
CA ARG A 422 29.38 -50.09 -48.97
C ARG A 422 29.80 -51.24 -48.06
N VAL A 423 29.21 -51.35 -46.87
CA VAL A 423 29.52 -52.45 -45.93
C VAL A 423 29.02 -53.80 -46.46
N LEU A 424 27.87 -53.82 -47.15
CA LEU A 424 27.31 -55.04 -47.76
C LEU A 424 28.00 -55.46 -49.06
N THR A 425 28.61 -54.51 -49.78
CA THR A 425 29.27 -54.76 -51.07
C THR A 425 30.79 -54.94 -50.95
N SER A 426 31.38 -54.76 -49.77
CA SER A 426 32.82 -55.00 -49.54
C SER A 426 33.14 -56.50 -49.75
N PRO A 427 34.00 -56.86 -50.73
CA PRO A 427 34.22 -58.24 -51.12
C PRO A 427 34.95 -59.01 -50.01
N GLN A 428 34.45 -60.23 -49.73
CA GLN A 428 35.18 -61.23 -48.95
C GLN A 428 36.53 -61.46 -49.64
N THR A 429 37.63 -61.19 -48.95
CA THR A 429 38.99 -61.45 -49.45
C THR A 429 39.13 -62.92 -49.79
N ALA A 430 39.31 -63.22 -51.08
CA ALA A 430 39.59 -64.55 -51.58
C ALA A 430 40.92 -65.09 -50.98
N PRO A 431 41.01 -66.38 -50.61
CA PRO A 431 42.28 -66.98 -50.20
C PRO A 431 43.24 -67.01 -51.39
N GLN A 432 44.45 -66.51 -51.12
CA GLN A 432 45.57 -66.39 -52.04
C GLN A 432 46.01 -67.77 -52.57
N THR A 433 46.05 -67.94 -53.88
CA THR A 433 46.78 -69.00 -54.56
C THR A 433 48.28 -68.73 -54.44
N VAL A 434 48.99 -69.65 -53.79
CA VAL A 434 50.46 -69.70 -53.74
C VAL A 434 50.95 -70.55 -54.93
N PRO A 435 51.95 -70.10 -55.73
CA PRO A 435 52.66 -70.98 -56.65
C PRO A 435 53.94 -71.49 -55.98
N GLN A 436 54.16 -72.81 -55.98
CA GLN A 436 55.52 -73.38 -55.88
C GLN A 436 55.64 -74.64 -56.74
N THR A 437 56.56 -74.53 -57.71
CA THR A 437 57.28 -75.52 -58.54
C THR A 437 56.50 -76.54 -59.35
#